data_AF-A0A963DFF2-F1
#
_entry.id   AF-A0A963DFF2-F1
#
_cell.length_a   1.000
_cell.length_b   1.000
_cell.length_c   1.000
_cell.angle_alpha   90.00
_cell.angle_beta   90.00
_cell.angle_gamma   90.00
#
_symmetry.space_group_name_H-M   'P 1'
#
loop_
_entity.id
_entity.type
_entity.pdbx_description
1 polymer ?
#
loop_
_entity_poly.entity_id
_entity_poly.type
_entity_poly.pdbx_seq_one_letter_code
_entity_poly.pdbx_strand_id
1 'polypeptide(L)'
;MLALVLALTACGGSPDSPETEIRALVAKAQTAAEERNARELRSLIAEDYIDAHGNDHKAIERLIRLHVFRNQSIHVFTRIQTIEFPEPERALVIVMAALAGRPVANADDLASLNADLYRFNLELIRQGRDDWLVKHAAWERVQLADFW
;
A
#
# COMPACT_ATOMS: atom_id res chain seq x y z
N MET A 1 15.81 -45.59 27.79
CA MET A 1 15.98 -44.14 27.99
C MET A 1 15.12 -43.42 26.97
N LEU A 2 14.03 -42.81 27.43
CA LEU A 2 13.07 -42.08 26.60
C LEU A 2 13.63 -40.66 26.40
N ALA A 3 14.09 -40.34 25.18
CA ALA A 3 14.53 -38.99 24.84
C ALA A 3 13.30 -38.14 24.51
N LEU A 4 12.81 -37.41 25.51
CA LEU A 4 11.77 -36.40 25.34
C LEU A 4 12.42 -35.13 24.78
N VAL A 5 12.31 -34.93 23.46
CA VAL A 5 12.67 -33.68 22.80
C VAL A 5 11.56 -32.67 23.09
N LEU A 6 11.77 -31.79 24.06
CA LEU A 6 10.96 -30.58 24.21
C LEU A 6 11.29 -29.64 23.04
N ALA A 7 10.45 -29.65 22.02
CA ALA A 7 10.39 -28.57 21.05
C ALA A 7 9.90 -27.33 21.79
N LEU A 8 10.81 -26.39 22.03
CA LEU A 8 10.50 -25.06 22.52
C LEU A 8 9.60 -24.38 21.49
N THR A 9 8.34 -24.23 21.84
CA THR A 9 7.36 -23.38 21.18
C THR A 9 7.80 -21.93 21.32
N ALA A 10 8.63 -21.45 20.41
CA ALA A 10 8.89 -20.02 20.24
C ALA A 10 7.79 -19.41 19.34
N CYS A 11 6.54 -19.51 19.77
CA CYS A 11 5.45 -18.66 19.25
C CYS A 11 5.28 -17.48 20.21
N GLY A 12 6.35 -16.73 20.41
CA GLY A 12 6.34 -15.42 21.03
C GLY A 12 6.66 -14.41 19.93
N GLY A 13 5.73 -14.22 18.99
CA GLY A 13 5.85 -13.14 18.03
C GLY A 13 5.88 -11.84 18.80
N SER A 14 7.00 -11.13 18.75
CA SER A 14 7.02 -9.72 19.10
C SER A 14 5.86 -9.03 18.39
N PRO A 15 5.21 -8.02 18.98
CA PRO A 15 4.30 -7.17 18.23
C PRO A 15 5.03 -6.74 16.95
N ASP A 16 4.42 -6.96 15.78
CA ASP A 16 4.99 -6.47 14.54
C ASP A 16 5.27 -4.98 14.72
N SER A 17 6.47 -4.52 14.35
CA SER A 17 6.78 -3.10 14.52
C SER A 17 5.77 -2.28 13.70
N PRO A 18 5.40 -1.05 14.11
CA PRO A 18 4.54 -0.19 13.30
C PRO A 18 5.01 -0.07 11.85
N GLU A 19 6.33 -0.07 11.61
CA GLU A 19 6.90 -0.09 10.27
C GLU A 19 6.55 -1.36 9.49
N THR A 20 6.64 -2.53 10.13
CA THR A 20 6.23 -3.83 9.55
C THR A 20 4.76 -3.81 9.14
N GLU A 21 3.89 -3.26 9.99
CA GLU A 21 2.46 -3.14 9.71
C GLU A 21 2.19 -2.23 8.51
N ILE A 22 2.88 -1.08 8.40
CA ILE A 22 2.78 -0.20 7.23
C ILE A 22 3.24 -0.90 5.96
N ARG A 23 4.34 -1.65 6.02
CA ARG A 23 4.83 -2.42 4.86
C ARG A 23 3.83 -3.50 4.44
N ALA A 24 3.20 -4.17 5.40
CA ALA A 24 2.14 -5.13 5.14
C ALA A 24 0.90 -4.47 4.52
N LEU A 25 0.53 -3.27 4.97
CA LEU A 25 -0.57 -2.48 4.37
C LEU A 25 -0.30 -2.14 2.91
N VAL A 26 0.92 -1.68 2.57
CA VAL A 26 1.29 -1.38 1.18
C VAL A 26 1.26 -2.65 0.32
N ALA A 27 1.78 -3.76 0.82
CA ALA A 27 1.73 -5.04 0.13
C ALA A 27 0.28 -5.51 -0.10
N LYS A 28 -0.58 -5.37 0.92
CA LYS A 28 -2.01 -5.68 0.84
C LYS A 28 -2.72 -4.80 -0.20
N ALA A 29 -2.43 -3.51 -0.24
CA ALA A 29 -2.94 -2.59 -1.26
C ALA A 29 -2.49 -3.00 -2.67
N GLN A 30 -1.22 -3.40 -2.84
CA GLN A 30 -0.69 -3.90 -4.10
C GLN A 30 -1.47 -5.13 -4.57
N THR A 31 -1.58 -6.16 -3.73
CA THR A 31 -2.33 -7.39 -4.06
C THR A 31 -3.79 -7.08 -4.39
N ALA A 32 -4.46 -6.26 -3.58
CA ALA A 32 -5.85 -5.89 -3.83
C ALA A 32 -6.04 -5.13 -5.15
N ALA A 33 -5.07 -4.31 -5.56
CA ALA A 33 -5.08 -3.63 -6.85
C ALA A 33 -4.92 -4.61 -8.02
N GLU A 34 -3.96 -5.53 -7.95
CA GLU A 34 -3.72 -6.55 -8.98
C GLU A 34 -4.90 -7.53 -9.12
N GLU A 35 -5.49 -7.94 -8.00
CA GLU A 35 -6.71 -8.76 -7.95
C GLU A 35 -7.97 -8.00 -8.32
N ARG A 36 -7.87 -6.68 -8.57
CA ARG A 36 -9.02 -5.83 -8.90
C ARG A 36 -10.09 -5.86 -7.80
N ASN A 37 -9.66 -6.02 -6.56
CA ASN A 37 -10.50 -6.09 -5.38
C ASN A 37 -10.77 -4.70 -4.81
N ALA A 38 -11.70 -3.98 -5.46
CA ALA A 38 -12.10 -2.64 -5.06
C ALA A 38 -12.65 -2.56 -3.62
N ARG A 39 -13.22 -3.67 -3.11
CA ARG A 39 -13.71 -3.75 -1.73
C ARG A 39 -12.55 -3.71 -0.75
N GLU A 40 -11.50 -4.48 -1.01
CA GLU A 40 -10.32 -4.52 -0.16
C GLU A 40 -9.53 -3.22 -0.24
N LEU A 41 -9.37 -2.62 -1.43
CA LEU A 41 -8.77 -1.30 -1.53
C LEU A 41 -9.54 -0.24 -0.73
N ARG A 42 -10.86 -0.28 -0.77
CA ARG A 42 -11.71 0.62 0.02
C ARG A 42 -11.52 0.41 1.52
N SER A 43 -11.34 -0.82 2.00
CA SER A 43 -11.19 -1.09 3.45
C SER A 43 -9.91 -0.49 4.04
N LEU A 44 -8.96 -0.08 3.19
CA LEU A 44 -7.73 0.61 3.59
C LEU A 44 -7.89 2.13 3.72
N ILE A 45 -9.06 2.69 3.39
CA ILE A 45 -9.33 4.13 3.43
C ILE A 45 -10.13 4.47 4.67
N ALA A 46 -9.68 5.47 5.43
CA ALA A 46 -10.39 5.93 6.62
C ALA A 46 -11.79 6.46 6.27
N GLU A 47 -12.77 6.22 7.13
CA GLU A 47 -14.15 6.68 6.89
C GLU A 47 -14.25 8.20 6.76
N ASP A 48 -13.39 8.91 7.48
CA ASP A 48 -13.27 10.37 7.50
C ASP A 48 -12.13 10.88 6.61
N TYR A 49 -11.75 10.12 5.57
CA TYR A 49 -10.77 10.52 4.56
C TYR A 49 -11.14 11.85 3.89
N ILE A 50 -10.13 12.71 3.71
CA ILE A 50 -10.23 13.90 2.87
C ILE A 50 -8.87 14.26 2.27
N ASP A 51 -8.83 14.61 0.99
CA ASP A 51 -7.62 15.10 0.31
C ASP A 51 -7.64 16.58 -0.08
N ALA A 52 -6.50 17.09 -0.55
CA ALA A 52 -6.34 18.48 -0.99
C ALA A 52 -7.17 18.83 -2.24
N HIS A 53 -7.66 17.82 -2.97
CA HIS A 53 -8.55 17.97 -4.12
C HIS A 53 -10.03 17.96 -3.73
N GLY A 54 -10.34 17.83 -2.43
CA GLY A 54 -11.70 17.76 -1.91
C GLY A 54 -12.36 16.40 -2.11
N ASN A 55 -11.60 15.34 -2.42
CA ASN A 55 -12.14 13.99 -2.45
C ASN A 55 -12.36 13.52 -1.01
N ASP A 56 -13.58 13.10 -0.72
CA ASP A 56 -13.94 12.37 0.50
C ASP A 56 -13.82 10.85 0.29
N HIS A 57 -14.04 10.06 1.34
CA HIS A 57 -14.05 8.60 1.26
C HIS A 57 -14.92 8.07 0.09
N LYS A 58 -16.11 8.65 -0.16
CA LYS A 58 -17.00 8.21 -1.25
C LYS A 58 -16.43 8.56 -2.63
N ALA A 59 -15.75 9.69 -2.77
CA ALA A 59 -15.07 10.08 -3.99
C ALA A 59 -13.91 9.12 -4.31
N ILE A 60 -13.08 8.80 -3.32
CA ILE A 60 -12.02 7.80 -3.49
C ILE A 60 -12.58 6.43 -3.83
N GLU A 61 -13.65 5.99 -3.18
CA GLU A 61 -14.32 4.73 -3.52
C GLU A 61 -14.73 4.69 -5.01
N ARG A 62 -15.29 5.78 -5.53
CA ARG A 62 -15.66 5.89 -6.95
C ARG A 62 -14.44 5.85 -7.86
N LEU A 63 -13.35 6.51 -7.49
CA LEU A 63 -12.10 6.51 -8.25
C LEU A 63 -11.47 5.12 -8.29
N ILE A 64 -11.42 4.42 -7.16
CA ILE A 64 -10.94 3.02 -7.06
C ILE A 64 -11.77 2.13 -7.99
N ARG A 65 -13.11 2.19 -7.88
CA ARG A 65 -14.02 1.39 -8.73
C ARG A 65 -13.82 1.70 -10.21
N LEU A 66 -13.70 2.97 -10.59
CA LEU A 66 -13.46 3.39 -11.96
C LEU A 66 -12.13 2.86 -12.49
N HIS A 67 -11.06 2.97 -11.70
CA HIS A 67 -9.72 2.53 -12.09
C HIS A 67 -9.68 1.01 -12.30
N VAL A 68 -10.24 0.25 -11.34
CA VAL A 68 -10.32 -1.21 -11.42
C VAL A 68 -11.21 -1.67 -12.58
N PHE A 69 -12.30 -0.96 -12.88
CA PHE A 69 -13.18 -1.30 -14.00
C PHE A 69 -12.51 -1.07 -15.36
N ARG A 70 -11.80 0.05 -15.52
CA ARG A 70 -11.17 0.44 -16.79
C ARG A 70 -9.99 -0.44 -17.19
N ASN A 71 -9.25 -0.99 -16.23
CA ASN A 71 -8.05 -1.76 -16.49
C ASN A 71 -8.35 -3.25 -16.37
N GLN A 72 -8.28 -3.99 -17.48
CA GLN A 72 -8.57 -5.42 -17.51
C GLN A 72 -7.49 -6.28 -16.84
N SER A 73 -6.25 -5.81 -16.90
CA SER A 73 -5.09 -6.37 -16.20
C SER A 73 -4.32 -5.23 -15.55
N ILE A 74 -3.98 -5.38 -14.27
CA ILE A 74 -3.18 -4.42 -13.52
C ILE A 74 -2.07 -5.22 -12.86
N HIS A 75 -0.83 -4.85 -13.17
CA HIS A 75 0.34 -5.27 -12.41
C HIS A 75 0.92 -4.04 -11.73
N VAL A 76 1.23 -4.17 -10.45
CA VAL A 76 1.66 -3.08 -9.60
C VAL A 76 3.00 -3.44 -8.99
N PHE A 77 4.01 -2.64 -9.30
CA PHE A 77 5.31 -2.70 -8.62
C PHE A 77 5.41 -1.52 -7.67
N THR A 78 5.62 -1.78 -6.38
CA THR A 78 5.74 -0.73 -5.36
C THR A 78 7.14 -0.65 -4.75
N ARG A 79 7.54 0.57 -4.38
CA ARG A 79 8.75 0.84 -3.59
C ARG A 79 8.42 1.91 -2.54
N ILE A 80 8.64 1.57 -1.28
CA ILE A 80 8.49 2.52 -0.18
C ILE A 80 9.79 3.32 -0.08
N GLN A 81 9.71 4.63 -0.29
CA GLN A 81 10.86 5.54 -0.14
C GLN A 81 11.08 5.92 1.32
N THR A 82 9.99 6.17 2.06
CA THR A 82 10.06 6.69 3.42
C THR A 82 8.86 6.22 4.24
N ILE A 83 9.11 5.92 5.51
CA ILE A 83 8.12 5.73 6.56
C ILE A 83 8.58 6.58 7.75
N GLU A 84 7.79 7.56 8.14
CA GLU A 84 8.05 8.43 9.29
C GLU A 84 6.87 8.37 10.26
N PHE A 85 7.17 8.36 11.56
CA PHE A 85 6.18 8.35 12.62
C PHE A 85 6.25 9.66 13.39
N PRO A 86 5.55 10.73 12.94
CA PRO A 86 5.48 11.98 13.70
C PRO A 86 4.84 11.77 15.08
N GLU A 87 3.92 10.81 15.18
CA GLU A 87 3.23 10.41 16.41
C GLU A 87 3.04 8.88 16.42
N PRO A 88 2.84 8.21 17.57
CA PRO A 88 2.74 6.75 17.63
C PRO A 88 1.61 6.13 16.78
N GLU A 89 0.52 6.88 16.59
CA GLU A 89 -0.68 6.45 15.87
C GLU A 89 -0.82 7.13 14.50
N ARG A 90 0.24 7.78 14.01
CA ARG A 90 0.26 8.50 12.74
C ARG A 90 1.54 8.19 11.98
N ALA A 91 1.41 7.87 10.69
CA ALA A 91 2.56 7.63 9.82
C ALA A 91 2.47 8.47 8.54
N LEU A 92 3.61 9.00 8.11
CA LEU A 92 3.78 9.63 6.80
C LEU A 92 4.56 8.66 5.91
N VAL A 93 4.00 8.30 4.77
CA VAL A 93 4.56 7.26 3.91
C VAL A 93 4.65 7.76 2.48
N ILE A 94 5.82 7.58 1.86
CA ILE A 94 6.02 7.86 0.44
C ILE A 94 6.15 6.52 -0.29
N VAL A 95 5.22 6.27 -1.22
CA VAL A 95 5.20 5.05 -2.03
C VAL A 95 5.31 5.42 -3.50
N MET A 96 6.32 4.86 -4.17
CA MET A 96 6.41 4.84 -5.62
C MET A 96 5.64 3.62 -6.13
N ALA A 97 4.76 3.81 -7.09
CA ALA A 97 3.99 2.72 -7.70
C ALA A 97 4.08 2.80 -9.21
N ALA A 98 4.42 1.68 -9.85
CA ALA A 98 4.38 1.52 -11.28
C ALA A 98 3.24 0.59 -11.67
N LEU A 99 2.34 1.07 -12.52
CA LEU A 99 1.18 0.32 -13.00
C LEU A 99 1.42 -0.08 -14.46
N ALA A 100 1.36 -1.38 -14.74
CA ALA A 100 1.58 -1.93 -16.07
C ALA A 100 0.48 -2.93 -16.46
N GLY A 101 0.25 -3.09 -17.77
CA GLY A 101 -0.69 -4.11 -18.28
C GLY A 101 -0.13 -5.54 -18.30
N ARG A 102 1.16 -5.72 -17.98
CA ARG A 102 1.87 -7.00 -17.94
C ARG A 102 2.80 -7.06 -16.72
N PRO A 103 3.18 -8.27 -16.24
CA PRO A 103 3.98 -8.41 -15.03
C PRO A 103 5.29 -7.61 -15.08
N VAL A 104 5.64 -7.01 -13.95
CA VAL A 104 6.90 -6.29 -13.73
C VAL A 104 7.74 -7.15 -12.81
N ALA A 105 8.82 -7.76 -13.32
CA ALA A 105 9.65 -8.63 -12.47
C ALA A 105 10.66 -7.80 -11.66
N ASN A 106 11.16 -6.72 -12.24
CA ASN A 106 12.09 -5.80 -11.61
C ASN A 106 11.91 -4.39 -12.16
N ALA A 107 12.57 -3.43 -11.54
CA ALA A 107 12.43 -2.02 -11.89
C ALA A 107 13.08 -1.66 -13.25
N ASP A 108 14.02 -2.46 -13.77
CA ASP A 108 14.64 -2.24 -15.09
C ASP A 108 13.63 -2.50 -16.23
N ASP A 109 12.65 -3.38 -15.99
CA ASP A 109 11.60 -3.66 -16.98
C ASP A 109 10.71 -2.43 -17.21
N LEU A 110 10.55 -1.55 -16.22
CA LEU A 110 9.57 -0.45 -16.22
C LEU A 110 9.63 0.44 -17.46
N ALA A 111 10.84 0.76 -17.93
CA ALA A 111 11.05 1.57 -19.14
C ALA A 111 10.40 0.94 -20.39
N SER A 112 10.50 -0.39 -20.50
CA SER A 112 9.98 -1.14 -21.64
C SER A 112 8.46 -1.41 -21.56
N LEU A 113 7.89 -1.29 -20.36
CA LEU A 113 6.49 -1.63 -20.08
C LEU A 113 5.51 -0.48 -20.36
N ASN A 114 6.00 0.74 -20.66
CA ASN A 114 5.19 1.96 -20.69
C ASN A 114 4.33 2.09 -19.43
N ALA A 115 4.91 1.75 -18.26
CA ALA A 115 4.19 1.76 -17.01
C ALA A 115 3.80 3.20 -16.64
N ASP A 116 2.58 3.36 -16.11
CA ASP A 116 2.19 4.61 -15.49
C ASP A 116 2.82 4.67 -14.09
N LEU A 117 3.72 5.63 -13.88
CA LEU A 117 4.44 5.81 -12.63
C LEU A 117 3.78 6.90 -11.78
N TYR A 118 3.60 6.59 -10.50
CA TYR A 118 3.01 7.50 -9.53
C TYR A 118 3.87 7.58 -8.28
N ARG A 119 3.90 8.77 -7.69
CA ARG A 119 4.35 9.02 -6.33
C ARG A 119 3.15 9.30 -5.46
N PHE A 120 2.97 8.50 -4.41
CA PHE A 120 1.93 8.67 -3.40
C PHE A 120 2.55 9.18 -2.10
N ASN A 121 2.08 10.33 -1.62
CA ASN A 121 2.32 10.82 -0.27
C ASN A 121 1.09 10.51 0.57
N LEU A 122 1.24 9.60 1.53
CA LEU A 122 0.15 9.09 2.34
C LEU A 122 0.31 9.56 3.78
N GLU A 123 -0.80 9.99 4.36
CA GLU A 123 -0.95 10.07 5.81
C GLU A 123 -1.82 8.91 6.26
N LEU A 124 -1.25 8.09 7.14
CA LEU A 124 -1.91 6.94 7.74
C LEU A 124 -2.20 7.23 9.20
N ILE A 125 -3.35 6.77 9.67
CA ILE A 125 -3.72 6.78 11.09
C ILE A 125 -3.98 5.37 11.57
N ARG A 126 -3.65 5.09 12.84
CA ARG A 126 -4.03 3.85 13.50
C ARG A 126 -5.48 3.97 13.97
N GLN A 127 -6.30 2.99 13.64
CA GLN A 127 -7.66 2.83 14.14
C GLN A 127 -7.77 1.50 14.87
N GLY A 128 -7.91 1.52 16.19
CA GLY A 128 -7.87 0.29 16.99
C GLY A 128 -6.45 -0.24 17.16
N ARG A 129 -6.30 -1.55 17.38
CA ARG A 129 -5.00 -2.12 17.77
C ARG A 129 -4.05 -2.28 16.59
N ASP A 130 -4.54 -2.80 15.46
CA ASP A 130 -3.71 -3.31 14.37
C ASP A 130 -4.12 -2.80 12.98
N ASP A 131 -5.08 -1.87 12.89
CA ASP A 131 -5.55 -1.35 11.61
C ASP A 131 -4.96 0.04 11.33
N TRP A 132 -4.11 0.13 10.31
CA TRP A 132 -3.72 1.41 9.72
C TRP A 132 -4.62 1.72 8.54
N LEU A 133 -5.09 2.96 8.45
CA LEU A 133 -5.92 3.43 7.35
C LEU A 133 -5.36 4.71 6.74
N VAL A 134 -5.54 4.87 5.43
CA VAL A 134 -5.22 6.09 4.72
C VAL A 134 -6.22 7.18 5.11
N LYS A 135 -5.73 8.21 5.78
CA LYS A 135 -6.50 9.40 6.17
C LYS A 135 -6.44 10.50 5.12
N HIS A 136 -5.29 10.63 4.48
CA HIS A 136 -5.03 11.60 3.41
C HIS A 136 -4.09 10.98 2.38
N ALA A 137 -4.26 11.35 1.11
CA ALA A 137 -3.30 11.02 0.07
C ALA A 137 -3.16 12.18 -0.91
N ALA A 138 -1.93 12.48 -1.30
CA ALA A 138 -1.62 13.25 -2.50
C ALA A 138 -0.88 12.34 -3.46
N TRP A 139 -1.21 12.39 -4.74
CA TRP A 139 -0.53 11.60 -5.76
C TRP A 139 -0.29 12.39 -7.03
N GLU A 140 0.83 12.10 -7.67
CA GLU A 140 1.24 12.73 -8.92
C GLU A 140 1.87 11.70 -9.84
N ARG A 141 1.75 11.92 -11.15
CA ARG A 141 2.51 11.14 -12.13
C ARG A 141 3.95 11.61 -12.11
N VAL A 142 4.88 10.66 -12.10
CA VAL A 142 6.32 10.95 -12.15
C VAL A 142 6.97 10.36 -13.39
N GLN A 143 8.19 10.80 -13.68
CA GLN A 143 9.02 10.18 -14.72
C GLN A 143 9.83 9.01 -14.13
N LEU A 144 10.33 8.12 -14.99
CA LEU A 144 11.14 6.98 -14.56
C LEU A 144 12.41 7.42 -13.81
N ALA A 145 12.96 8.59 -14.14
CA ALA A 145 14.12 9.14 -13.46
C ALA A 145 13.88 9.41 -11.97
N ASP A 146 12.64 9.72 -11.58
CA ASP A 146 12.26 10.07 -10.20
C ASP A 146 11.76 8.85 -9.41
N PHE A 147 11.72 7.67 -10.02
CA PHE A 147 11.15 6.45 -9.44
C PHE A 147 12.08 5.78 -8.40
N TRP A 148 13.37 6.08 -8.45
CA TRP A 148 14.44 5.41 -7.69
C TRP A 148 14.63 5.98 -6.28
#